data_AF-A0A943Y2T3-F1
#
_entry.id   AF-A0A943Y2T3-F1
#
_cell.length_a   1.000
_cell.length_b   1.000
_cell.length_c   1.000
_cell.angle_alpha   90.00
_cell.angle_beta   90.00
_cell.angle_gamma   90.00
#
_symmetry.space_group_name_H-M   'P 1'
#
loop_
_entity.id
_entity.type
_entity.pdbx_description
1 polymer ?
#
loop_
_entity_poly.entity_id
_entity_poly.type
_entity_poly.pdbx_seq_one_letter_code
_entity_poly.pdbx_strand_id
1 'polypeptide(L)'
;LDIPLTVKMRTGWSDSDLAVENALAAESAGVSALAMHGRTREQMYTGHCDHETLARVAKAITKIPFIGNGDVRSVQDAKLMIEELGVDAVMVGRAAMNNPYIFTQINHFFETGEELPELPFDKKLDIAEDHLKRLVDLKGEKIAVREFRGLAPHYLRGTAGAAKVRGEVSRAESVAQVEEIFATLR
;
A
#
# COMPACT_ATOMS: atom_id res chain seq x y z
N LEU A 1 7.78 -27.83 5.42
CA LEU A 1 8.23 -26.99 4.28
C LEU A 1 9.32 -26.09 4.82
N ASP A 2 10.47 -26.03 4.16
CA ASP A 2 11.58 -25.17 4.61
C ASP A 2 11.39 -23.71 4.15
N ILE A 3 10.37 -23.45 3.32
CA ILE A 3 9.97 -22.13 2.85
C ILE A 3 8.62 -21.77 3.49
N PRO A 4 8.49 -20.59 4.15
CA PRO A 4 7.24 -20.13 4.73
C PRO A 4 6.11 -20.03 3.69
N LEU A 5 4.94 -20.58 4.01
CA LEU A 5 3.73 -20.45 3.20
C LEU A 5 2.79 -19.44 3.86
N THR A 6 2.36 -18.40 3.15
CA THR A 6 1.42 -17.40 3.68
C THR A 6 0.12 -17.37 2.89
N VAL A 7 -0.97 -16.90 3.53
CA VAL A 7 -2.30 -16.77 2.90
C VAL A 7 -2.72 -15.31 2.91
N LYS A 8 -3.26 -14.83 1.78
CA LYS A 8 -3.98 -13.56 1.70
C LYS A 8 -5.43 -13.79 1.27
N MET A 9 -6.38 -13.34 2.09
CA MET A 9 -7.80 -13.56 1.86
C MET A 9 -8.64 -12.30 2.09
N ARG A 10 -9.95 -12.42 1.85
CA ARG A 10 -10.99 -11.43 2.14
C ARG A 10 -11.90 -11.96 3.26
N THR A 11 -12.74 -11.12 3.84
CA THR A 11 -13.66 -11.54 4.91
C THR A 11 -14.68 -12.59 4.48
N GLY A 12 -14.98 -12.67 3.19
CA GLY A 12 -15.79 -13.74 2.59
C GLY A 12 -16.19 -13.39 1.15
N TRP A 13 -17.18 -14.10 0.60
CA TRP A 13 -17.64 -13.88 -0.78
C TRP A 13 -18.61 -12.70 -0.88
N SER A 14 -19.82 -12.86 -0.33
CA SER A 14 -20.89 -11.85 -0.24
C SER A 14 -20.99 -11.23 1.15
N ASP A 15 -20.76 -12.03 2.19
CA ASP A 15 -20.81 -11.69 3.62
C ASP A 15 -19.49 -12.08 4.33
N SER A 16 -19.43 -11.87 5.64
CA SER A 16 -18.25 -12.12 6.49
C SER A 16 -18.45 -13.23 7.53
N ASP A 17 -19.52 -14.03 7.43
CA ASP A 17 -19.91 -14.99 8.48
C ASP A 17 -18.84 -16.06 8.72
N LEU A 18 -18.16 -16.48 7.65
CA LEU A 18 -17.09 -17.50 7.69
C LEU A 18 -15.69 -16.92 7.85
N ALA A 19 -15.51 -15.62 8.10
CA ALA A 19 -14.19 -15.00 8.18
C ALA A 19 -13.29 -15.67 9.23
N VAL A 20 -13.83 -15.90 10.43
CA VAL A 20 -13.12 -16.53 11.55
C VAL A 20 -12.84 -18.01 11.25
N GLU A 21 -13.83 -18.76 10.74
CA GLU A 21 -13.67 -20.18 10.41
C GLU A 21 -12.58 -20.38 9.34
N ASN A 22 -12.63 -19.58 8.27
CA ASN A 22 -11.63 -19.64 7.19
C ASN A 22 -10.22 -19.28 7.69
N ALA A 23 -10.10 -18.30 8.59
CA ALA A 23 -8.83 -17.92 9.19
C ALA A 23 -8.24 -19.05 10.07
N LEU A 24 -9.08 -19.67 10.91
CA LEU A 24 -8.68 -20.81 11.74
C LEU A 24 -8.34 -22.04 10.90
N ALA A 25 -9.06 -22.26 9.79
CA ALA A 25 -8.74 -23.33 8.85
C ALA A 25 -7.34 -23.13 8.25
N ALA A 26 -6.99 -21.91 7.83
CA ALA A 26 -5.66 -21.59 7.34
C ALA A 26 -4.58 -21.75 8.43
N GLU A 27 -4.82 -21.30 9.67
CA GLU A 27 -3.91 -21.54 10.80
C GLU A 27 -3.69 -23.04 11.03
N SER A 28 -4.76 -23.85 11.04
CA SER A 28 -4.70 -25.29 11.25
C SER A 28 -3.93 -26.04 10.15
N ALA A 29 -3.92 -25.49 8.93
CA ALA A 29 -3.16 -26.01 7.80
C ALA A 29 -1.64 -25.73 7.92
N GLY A 30 -1.20 -24.94 8.91
CA GLY A 30 0.20 -24.67 9.19
C GLY A 30 0.82 -23.56 8.33
N VAL A 31 0.03 -22.58 7.89
CA VAL A 31 0.56 -21.38 7.23
C VAL A 31 1.41 -20.57 8.22
N SER A 32 2.42 -19.85 7.73
CA SER A 32 3.34 -19.08 8.57
C SER A 32 2.81 -17.69 8.94
N ALA A 33 1.86 -17.14 8.17
CA ALA A 33 1.16 -15.88 8.46
C ALA A 33 -0.11 -15.78 7.61
N LEU A 34 -1.07 -14.96 8.06
CA LEU A 34 -2.32 -14.70 7.35
C LEU A 34 -2.57 -13.20 7.22
N ALA A 35 -2.85 -12.74 6.00
CA ALA A 35 -3.31 -11.38 5.72
C ALA A 35 -4.79 -11.38 5.32
N MET A 36 -5.61 -10.54 5.93
CA MET A 36 -7.03 -10.41 5.57
C MET A 36 -7.37 -8.99 5.17
N HIS A 37 -7.93 -8.84 3.97
CA HIS A 37 -8.56 -7.60 3.56
C HIS A 37 -9.97 -7.52 4.15
N GLY A 38 -10.28 -6.47 4.91
CA GLY A 38 -11.57 -6.26 5.58
C GLY A 38 -12.73 -5.92 4.64
N ARG A 39 -12.80 -6.50 3.44
CA ARG A 39 -13.98 -6.45 2.57
C ARG A 39 -14.26 -7.81 2.01
N THR A 40 -15.52 -8.11 1.76
CA THR A 40 -15.97 -9.29 1.01
C THR A 40 -15.57 -9.17 -0.45
N ARG A 41 -15.58 -10.26 -1.21
CA ARG A 41 -15.26 -10.24 -2.65
C ARG A 41 -16.21 -9.31 -3.42
N GLU A 42 -17.51 -9.37 -3.15
CA GLU A 42 -18.53 -8.62 -3.90
C GLU A 42 -18.46 -7.11 -3.68
N GLN A 43 -18.02 -6.66 -2.50
CA GLN A 43 -17.77 -5.24 -2.26
C GLN A 43 -16.68 -4.65 -3.16
N MET A 44 -15.82 -5.46 -3.78
CA MET A 44 -14.66 -4.98 -4.54
C MET A 44 -13.83 -3.94 -3.75
N TYR A 45 -13.97 -2.66 -4.07
CA TYR A 45 -13.35 -1.51 -3.40
C TYR A 45 -14.37 -0.46 -2.92
N THR A 46 -15.67 -0.78 -2.92
CA THR A 46 -16.74 0.08 -2.41
C THR A 46 -16.93 -0.10 -0.91
N GLY A 47 -17.69 0.79 -0.28
CA GLY A 47 -17.89 0.76 1.18
C GLY A 47 -16.61 0.96 1.97
N HIS A 48 -16.65 0.59 3.26
CA HIS A 48 -15.55 0.72 4.20
C HIS A 48 -14.98 -0.65 4.58
N CYS A 49 -13.72 -0.64 5.01
CA CYS A 49 -13.12 -1.81 5.66
C CYS A 49 -13.92 -2.18 6.92
N ASP A 50 -14.32 -3.44 7.02
CA ASP A 50 -15.03 -4.03 8.15
C ASP A 50 -14.04 -4.34 9.28
N HIS A 51 -13.87 -3.36 10.17
CA HIS A 51 -12.98 -3.45 11.32
C HIS A 51 -13.47 -4.45 12.37
N GLU A 52 -14.79 -4.63 12.52
CA GLU A 52 -15.36 -5.57 13.48
C GLU A 52 -14.98 -7.00 13.12
N THR A 53 -15.10 -7.37 11.84
CA THR A 53 -14.67 -8.70 11.38
C THR A 53 -13.16 -8.89 11.55
N LEU A 54 -12.34 -7.88 11.24
CA LEU A 54 -10.89 -7.98 11.45
C LEU A 54 -10.56 -8.19 12.93
N ALA A 55 -11.20 -7.49 13.86
CA ALA A 55 -11.00 -7.66 15.29
C ALA A 55 -11.45 -9.06 15.78
N ARG A 56 -12.57 -9.58 15.27
CA ARG A 56 -13.03 -10.95 15.57
C ARG A 56 -12.00 -12.00 15.12
N VAL A 57 -11.41 -11.82 13.93
CA VAL A 57 -10.37 -12.72 13.39
C VAL A 57 -9.07 -12.59 14.18
N ALA A 58 -8.62 -11.36 14.47
CA ALA A 58 -7.42 -11.10 15.27
C ALA A 58 -7.50 -11.77 16.64
N LYS A 59 -8.66 -11.71 17.30
CA LYS A 59 -8.89 -12.40 18.59
C LYS A 59 -8.87 -13.93 18.49
N ALA A 60 -9.22 -14.49 17.33
CA ALA A 60 -9.35 -15.94 17.14
C ALA A 60 -8.04 -16.60 16.71
N ILE A 61 -7.23 -15.95 15.88
CA ILE A 61 -5.90 -16.43 15.49
C ILE A 61 -4.96 -16.28 16.69
N THR A 62 -4.23 -17.34 17.03
CA THR A 62 -3.36 -17.35 18.24
C THR A 62 -1.96 -17.90 18.01
N LYS A 63 -1.72 -18.56 16.86
CA LYS A 63 -0.45 -19.28 16.62
C LYS A 63 0.42 -18.65 15.54
N ILE A 64 -0.14 -17.76 14.73
CA ILE A 64 0.52 -17.18 13.57
C ILE A 64 0.27 -15.66 13.53
N PRO A 65 1.17 -14.87 12.92
CA PRO A 65 0.92 -13.45 12.72
C PRO A 65 -0.29 -13.20 11.83
N PHE A 66 -1.16 -12.29 12.28
CA PHE A 66 -2.31 -11.79 11.55
C PHE A 66 -2.07 -10.36 11.04
N ILE A 67 -2.22 -10.17 9.72
CA ILE A 67 -1.94 -8.91 9.05
C ILE A 67 -3.26 -8.27 8.58
N GLY A 68 -3.63 -7.15 9.20
CA GLY A 68 -4.80 -6.36 8.81
C GLY A 68 -4.58 -5.63 7.49
N ASN A 69 -5.58 -5.63 6.60
CA ASN A 69 -5.50 -4.95 5.31
C ASN A 69 -6.83 -4.26 4.96
N GLY A 70 -6.72 -3.08 4.36
CA GLY A 70 -7.87 -2.30 3.88
C GLY A 70 -7.88 -0.91 4.47
N ASP A 71 -7.96 0.10 3.61
CA ASP A 71 -8.15 1.51 3.98
C ASP A 71 -7.12 2.14 4.95
N VAL A 72 -6.00 1.48 5.23
CA VAL A 72 -4.82 2.05 5.92
C VAL A 72 -4.20 3.13 5.03
N ARG A 73 -4.45 4.40 5.39
CA ARG A 73 -4.04 5.58 4.62
C ARG A 73 -3.14 6.52 5.41
N SER A 74 -3.11 6.39 6.73
CA SER A 74 -2.25 7.18 7.62
C SER A 74 -1.64 6.33 8.75
N VAL A 75 -0.77 6.97 9.53
CA VAL A 75 -0.25 6.42 10.79
C VAL A 75 -1.38 6.08 11.76
N GLN A 76 -2.41 6.94 11.85
CA GLN A 76 -3.56 6.73 12.73
C GLN A 76 -4.40 5.53 12.30
N ASP A 77 -4.58 5.30 11.00
CA ASP A 77 -5.27 4.08 10.53
C ASP A 77 -4.47 2.82 10.90
N ALA A 78 -3.14 2.87 10.81
CA ALA A 78 -2.29 1.75 11.20
C ALA A 78 -2.34 1.52 12.72
N LYS A 79 -2.29 2.61 13.51
CA LYS A 79 -2.47 2.62 14.96
C LYS A 79 -3.80 1.99 15.36
N LEU A 80 -4.91 2.41 14.73
CA LEU A 80 -6.23 1.84 14.94
C LEU A 80 -6.23 0.33 14.74
N MET A 81 -5.68 -0.16 13.62
CA MET A 81 -5.64 -1.59 13.35
C MET A 81 -4.85 -2.37 14.40
N ILE A 82 -3.66 -1.88 14.77
CA ILE A 82 -2.75 -2.61 15.66
C ILE A 82 -3.21 -2.51 17.11
N GLU A 83 -3.49 -1.31 17.62
CA GLU A 83 -3.79 -1.09 19.03
C GLU A 83 -5.25 -1.41 19.39
N GLU A 84 -6.21 -1.12 18.50
CA GLU A 84 -7.63 -1.30 18.80
C GLU A 84 -8.20 -2.62 18.25
N LEU A 85 -7.83 -3.02 17.03
CA LEU A 85 -8.32 -4.27 16.45
C LEU A 85 -7.45 -5.48 16.82
N GLY A 86 -6.24 -5.26 17.30
CA GLY A 86 -5.33 -6.31 17.76
C GLY A 86 -4.64 -7.09 16.65
N VAL A 87 -4.47 -6.51 15.46
CA VAL A 87 -3.67 -7.16 14.39
C VAL A 87 -2.17 -7.03 14.69
N ASP A 88 -1.37 -8.02 14.33
CA ASP A 88 0.08 -8.01 14.58
C ASP A 88 0.84 -7.06 13.63
N ALA A 89 0.30 -6.84 12.43
CA ALA A 89 0.87 -5.94 11.44
C ALA A 89 -0.20 -5.41 10.47
N VAL A 90 0.14 -4.36 9.73
CA VAL A 90 -0.72 -3.80 8.68
C VAL A 90 -0.11 -3.97 7.29
N MET A 91 -0.97 -4.20 6.30
CA MET A 91 -0.60 -4.19 4.90
C MET A 91 -1.20 -2.97 4.20
N VAL A 92 -0.32 -2.14 3.63
CA VAL A 92 -0.70 -0.92 2.90
C VAL A 92 -0.62 -1.17 1.39
N GLY A 93 -1.69 -0.82 0.67
CA GLY A 93 -1.76 -0.94 -0.79
C GLY A 93 -1.82 0.42 -1.47
N ARG A 94 -3.02 0.83 -1.88
CA ARG A 94 -3.27 2.05 -2.67
C ARG A 94 -2.69 3.34 -2.08
N ALA A 95 -2.63 3.46 -0.75
CA ALA A 95 -2.08 4.64 -0.08
C ALA A 95 -0.57 4.79 -0.34
N ALA A 96 0.18 3.67 -0.34
CA ALA A 96 1.61 3.66 -0.59
C ALA A 96 1.99 4.16 -1.99
N MET A 97 1.08 4.02 -2.97
CA MET A 97 1.31 4.57 -4.32
C MET A 97 1.40 6.09 -4.30
N ASN A 98 0.49 6.77 -3.56
CA ASN A 98 0.45 8.24 -3.51
C ASN A 98 1.37 8.82 -2.42
N ASN A 99 1.73 8.01 -1.43
CA ASN A 99 2.65 8.36 -0.36
C ASN A 99 3.73 7.27 -0.24
N PRO A 100 4.82 7.37 -1.02
CA PRO A 100 5.91 6.39 -0.96
C PRO A 100 6.62 6.34 0.40
N TYR A 101 6.38 7.33 1.26
CA TYR A 101 6.99 7.45 2.59
C TYR A 101 6.12 6.84 3.71
N ILE A 102 4.91 6.35 3.40
CA ILE A 102 3.94 5.88 4.41
C ILE A 102 4.50 4.77 5.30
N PHE A 103 5.32 3.86 4.76
CA PHE A 103 5.93 2.79 5.54
C PHE A 103 6.92 3.33 6.57
N THR A 104 7.73 4.31 6.18
CA THR A 104 8.66 5.00 7.08
C THR A 104 7.91 5.76 8.18
N GLN A 105 6.81 6.44 7.81
CA GLN A 105 5.99 7.17 8.79
C GLN A 105 5.34 6.24 9.81
N ILE A 106 4.75 5.11 9.35
CA ILE A 106 4.14 4.11 10.24
C ILE A 106 5.19 3.52 11.17
N ASN A 107 6.32 3.03 10.63
CA ASN A 107 7.35 2.40 11.45
C ASN A 107 7.97 3.39 12.45
N HIS A 108 8.28 4.62 12.02
CA HIS A 108 8.81 5.65 12.92
C HIS A 108 7.88 5.90 14.11
N PHE A 109 6.57 6.04 13.86
CA PHE A 109 5.59 6.23 14.92
C PHE A 109 5.58 5.08 15.93
N PHE A 110 5.61 3.82 15.47
CA PHE A 110 5.64 2.67 16.38
C PHE A 110 6.99 2.48 17.09
N GLU A 111 8.09 2.99 16.53
CA GLU A 111 9.43 2.93 17.14
C GLU A 111 9.67 4.06 18.15
N THR A 112 9.16 5.27 17.91
CA THR A 112 9.49 6.48 18.68
C THR A 112 8.30 7.11 19.40
N GLY A 113 7.07 6.82 18.96
CA GLY A 113 5.86 7.51 19.39
C GLY A 113 5.63 8.86 18.70
N GLU A 114 6.51 9.27 17.79
CA GLU A 114 6.44 10.56 17.09
C GLU A 114 5.89 10.42 15.66
N GLU A 115 5.11 11.40 15.20
CA GLU A 115 4.62 11.41 13.82
C GLU A 115 5.58 12.19 12.91
N LEU A 116 6.05 11.55 11.84
CA LEU A 116 6.81 12.25 10.80
C LEU A 116 5.89 13.12 9.94
N PRO A 117 6.34 14.32 9.53
CA PRO A 117 5.59 15.16 8.62
C PRO A 117 5.41 14.49 7.26
N GLU A 118 4.48 15.02 6.46
CA GLU A 118 4.40 14.62 5.07
C GLU A 118 5.69 14.93 4.31
N LEU A 119 6.03 14.06 3.37
CA LEU A 119 7.20 14.27 2.53
C LEU A 119 7.00 15.51 1.65
N PRO A 120 7.93 16.50 1.69
CA PRO A 120 7.91 17.65 0.80
C PRO A 120 7.83 17.24 -0.68
N PHE A 121 7.23 18.09 -1.50
CA PHE A 121 6.93 17.74 -2.89
C PHE A 121 8.19 17.54 -3.74
N ASP A 122 9.22 18.35 -3.54
CA ASP A 122 10.55 18.18 -4.16
C ASP A 122 11.14 16.79 -3.84
N LYS A 123 10.99 16.33 -2.59
CA LYS A 123 11.43 14.99 -2.18
C LYS A 123 10.57 13.87 -2.76
N LYS A 124 9.28 14.11 -3.02
CA LYS A 124 8.44 13.17 -3.79
C LYS A 124 8.92 13.06 -5.24
N LEU A 125 9.38 14.16 -5.86
CA LEU A 125 9.97 14.15 -7.20
C LEU A 125 11.30 13.39 -7.23
N ASP A 126 12.17 13.61 -6.25
CA ASP A 126 13.44 12.87 -6.13
C ASP A 126 13.19 11.34 -6.11
N ILE A 127 12.17 10.87 -5.38
CA ILE A 127 11.78 9.45 -5.37
C ILE A 127 11.22 9.00 -6.73
N ALA A 128 10.45 9.86 -7.40
CA ALA A 128 9.89 9.54 -8.72
C ALA A 128 10.99 9.38 -9.77
N GLU A 129 12.02 10.25 -9.76
CA GLU A 129 13.21 10.16 -10.62
C GLU A 129 14.03 8.90 -10.31
N ASP A 130 14.26 8.57 -9.03
CA ASP A 130 14.95 7.33 -8.64
C ASP A 130 14.18 6.08 -9.11
N HIS A 131 12.85 6.09 -9.01
CA HIS A 131 12.01 5.00 -9.53
C HIS A 131 12.16 4.86 -11.05
N LEU A 132 12.08 5.96 -11.81
CA LEU A 132 12.29 5.92 -13.26
C LEU A 132 13.68 5.34 -13.60
N LYS A 133 14.73 5.80 -12.91
CA LYS A 133 16.10 5.31 -13.11
C LYS A 133 16.22 3.80 -12.86
N ARG A 134 15.70 3.29 -11.74
CA ARG A 134 15.71 1.85 -11.43
C ARG A 134 14.92 1.04 -12.45
N LEU A 135 13.84 1.61 -12.98
CA LEU A 135 13.04 0.96 -14.00
C LEU A 135 13.78 0.89 -15.34
N VAL A 136 14.57 1.91 -15.68
CA VAL A 136 15.49 1.93 -16.82
C VAL A 136 16.55 0.84 -16.66
N ASP A 137 17.17 0.74 -15.48
CA ASP A 137 18.18 -0.28 -15.18
C ASP A 137 17.61 -1.70 -15.33
N LEU A 138 16.33 -1.90 -14.98
CA LEU A 138 15.66 -3.20 -15.04
C LEU A 138 15.18 -3.58 -16.45
N LYS A 139 14.64 -2.62 -17.22
CA LYS A 139 13.86 -2.91 -18.43
C LYS A 139 14.32 -2.16 -19.69
N GLY A 140 15.33 -1.31 -19.56
CA GLY A 140 15.76 -0.38 -20.59
C GLY A 140 14.80 0.82 -20.74
N GLU A 141 15.34 1.92 -21.25
CA GLU A 141 14.68 3.23 -21.28
C GLU A 141 13.29 3.21 -21.93
N LYS A 142 13.19 2.62 -23.13
CA LYS A 142 11.94 2.62 -23.90
C LYS A 142 10.77 1.99 -23.15
N ILE A 143 11.00 0.89 -22.43
CA ILE A 143 9.97 0.20 -21.65
C ILE A 143 9.70 0.99 -20.37
N ALA A 144 10.77 1.40 -19.68
CA ALA A 144 10.69 2.11 -18.42
C ALA A 144 9.88 3.41 -18.52
N VAL A 145 10.17 4.25 -19.51
CA VAL A 145 9.43 5.51 -19.71
C VAL A 145 7.95 5.23 -19.94
N ARG A 146 7.61 4.23 -20.75
CA ARG A 146 6.20 3.89 -21.05
C ARG A 146 5.43 3.39 -19.85
N GLU A 147 6.04 2.56 -19.01
CA GLU A 147 5.44 2.11 -17.75
C GLU A 147 5.34 3.27 -16.74
N PHE A 148 6.39 4.10 -16.67
CA PHE A 148 6.45 5.25 -15.76
C PHE A 148 5.36 6.29 -16.04
N ARG A 149 4.89 6.43 -17.28
CA ARG A 149 3.71 7.25 -17.63
C ARG A 149 2.48 6.93 -16.76
N GLY A 150 2.29 5.66 -16.39
CA GLY A 150 1.20 5.22 -15.52
C GLY A 150 1.49 5.40 -14.02
N LEU A 151 2.76 5.50 -13.64
CA LEU A 151 3.22 5.60 -12.25
C LEU A 151 3.36 7.05 -11.79
N ALA A 152 3.87 7.93 -12.66
CA ALA A 152 4.09 9.36 -12.40
C ALA A 152 2.87 10.09 -11.81
N PRO A 153 1.61 9.83 -12.25
CA PRO A 153 0.43 10.47 -11.67
C PRO A 153 0.30 10.32 -10.15
N HIS A 154 0.83 9.26 -9.57
CA HIS A 154 0.76 9.02 -8.13
C HIS A 154 1.66 9.97 -7.32
N TYR A 155 2.83 10.31 -7.87
CA TYR A 155 3.75 11.28 -7.26
C TYR A 155 3.28 12.72 -7.42
N LEU A 156 2.55 13.01 -8.50
CA LEU A 156 2.06 14.35 -8.85
C LEU A 156 0.70 14.69 -8.20
N ARG A 157 0.15 13.80 -7.37
CA ARG A 157 -1.16 14.01 -6.76
C ARG A 157 -1.08 15.10 -5.69
N GLY A 158 -2.02 16.05 -5.73
CA GLY A 158 -2.11 17.14 -4.76
C GLY A 158 -1.36 18.42 -5.15
N THR A 159 -0.62 18.41 -6.27
CA THR A 159 0.12 19.59 -6.75
C THR A 159 -0.75 20.46 -7.66
N ALA A 160 -0.66 21.79 -7.50
CA ALA A 160 -1.27 22.74 -8.42
C ALA A 160 -0.71 22.55 -9.85
N GLY A 161 -1.57 22.59 -10.86
CA GLY A 161 -1.15 22.38 -12.26
C GLY A 161 -0.84 20.93 -12.64
N ALA A 162 -0.96 19.96 -11.72
CA ALA A 162 -0.61 18.56 -11.97
C ALA A 162 -1.36 17.92 -13.17
N ALA A 163 -2.54 18.42 -13.54
CA ALA A 163 -3.26 17.93 -14.73
C ALA A 163 -2.47 18.15 -16.03
N LYS A 164 -1.86 19.33 -16.18
CA LYS A 164 -1.04 19.66 -17.35
C LYS A 164 0.21 18.78 -17.39
N VAL A 165 0.92 18.70 -16.27
CA VAL A 165 2.15 17.91 -16.15
C VAL A 165 1.90 16.42 -16.38
N ARG A 166 0.83 15.84 -15.80
CA ARG A 166 0.45 14.45 -16.08
C ARG A 166 0.22 14.21 -17.58
N GLY A 167 -0.39 15.18 -18.26
CA GLY A 167 -0.56 15.16 -19.71
C GLY A 167 0.77 15.12 -20.45
N GLU A 168 1.72 15.97 -20.06
CA GLU A 168 3.06 16.02 -20.65
C GLU A 168 3.83 14.71 -20.42
N VAL A 169 3.87 14.22 -19.17
CA VAL A 169 4.55 12.96 -18.83
C VAL A 169 3.95 11.79 -19.60
N SER A 170 2.62 11.72 -19.76
CA SER A 170 1.97 10.64 -20.50
C SER A 170 2.39 10.53 -21.98
N ARG A 171 3.00 11.59 -22.53
CA ARG A 171 3.53 11.65 -23.90
C ARG A 171 5.06 11.54 -23.97
N ALA A 172 5.77 11.60 -22.85
CA ALA A 172 7.23 11.56 -22.82
C ALA A 172 7.79 10.25 -23.39
N GLU A 173 8.79 10.34 -24.26
CA GLU A 173 9.38 9.22 -25.00
C GLU A 173 10.80 8.84 -24.52
N SER A 174 11.42 9.68 -23.70
CA SER A 174 12.75 9.47 -23.11
C SER A 174 12.79 9.87 -21.64
N VAL A 175 13.82 9.41 -20.93
CA VAL A 175 14.10 9.81 -19.54
C VAL A 175 14.34 11.32 -19.48
N ALA A 176 15.14 11.84 -20.40
CA ALA A 176 15.46 13.27 -20.49
C ALA A 176 14.20 14.16 -20.57
N GLN A 177 13.19 13.75 -21.34
CA GLN A 177 11.92 14.49 -21.41
C GLN A 177 11.16 14.47 -20.07
N VAL A 178 11.18 13.34 -19.35
CA VAL A 178 10.55 13.28 -18.01
C VAL A 178 11.28 14.19 -17.03
N GLU A 179 12.62 14.18 -17.03
CA GLU A 179 13.45 15.04 -16.19
C GLU A 179 13.24 16.52 -16.49
N GLU A 180 13.16 16.91 -17.77
CA GLU A 180 12.82 18.28 -18.18
C GLU A 180 11.45 18.71 -17.66
N ILE A 181 10.44 17.83 -17.76
CA ILE A 181 9.10 18.10 -17.25
C ILE A 181 9.14 18.28 -15.72
N PHE A 182 9.83 17.39 -15.00
CA PHE A 182 9.95 17.46 -13.53
C PHE A 182 10.76 18.67 -13.07
N ALA A 183 11.74 19.13 -13.84
CA ALA A 183 12.49 20.35 -13.54
C ALA A 183 11.58 21.60 -13.54
N THR A 184 10.50 21.63 -14.31
CA THR A 184 9.52 22.74 -14.29
C THR A 184 8.69 22.82 -13.01
N LEU A 185 8.76 21.80 -12.16
CA LEU A 185 8.01 21.68 -10.91
C LEU A 185 8.83 22.00 -9.66
N ARG A 186 10.13 22.24 -9.81
CA ARG A 186 11.05 22.66 -8.76
C ARG A 186 11.15 24.18 -8.74
#